data_AF-A0A2V7MD90-F1
#
_entry.id   AF-A0A2V7MD90-F1
#
_cell.length_a   1.000
_cell.length_b   1.000
_cell.length_c   1.000
_cell.angle_alpha   90.00
_cell.angle_beta   90.00
_cell.angle_gamma   90.00
#
_symmetry.space_group_name_H-M   'P 1'
#
loop_
_entity.id
_entity.type
_entity.pdbx_description
1 polymer ?
#
loop_
_entity_poly.entity_id
_entity_poly.type
_entity_poly.pdbx_seq_one_letter_code
_entity_poly.pdbx_strand_id
1 'polypeptide(L)'
;MLAASRFRGGLRGARARRGRRSCAVGRQRDLGDHAAPAQPSRAKECPLTDPTLTKSHLFISYSRRDSDFVDRLIEALAGKGLRTWVDRSAIVGGAVWKASITEAIRDCVAFLIVLSPNSSGSENVPKELTLAERHQRPIIPVRCEDCALAPAMEYDLAELQFVDFCGKQFDEAIGELIRAIGDEKAKEVRRSSGGQTSQLQFCIHCGARIPAGNVFCIRCGVRLER
;
A
#
# COMPACT_ATOMS: atom_id res chain seq x y z
N MET A 1 53.16 -40.54 -16.63
CA MET A 1 52.02 -41.18 -15.92
C MET A 1 51.04 -41.71 -16.97
N LEU A 2 50.61 -42.96 -16.77
CA LEU A 2 49.90 -43.84 -17.71
C LEU A 2 48.54 -43.32 -18.22
N ALA A 3 48.18 -43.82 -19.41
CA ALA A 3 46.87 -43.79 -20.06
C ALA A 3 45.89 -44.87 -19.55
N ALA A 4 44.57 -44.70 -19.80
CA ALA A 4 43.53 -45.70 -20.11
C ALA A 4 42.13 -45.12 -19.76
N SER A 5 41.16 -44.85 -20.64
CA SER A 5 40.37 -45.65 -21.61
C SER A 5 39.12 -46.38 -21.05
N ARG A 6 37.94 -45.83 -21.42
CA ARG A 6 36.69 -46.45 -21.96
C ARG A 6 35.93 -47.60 -21.25
N PHE A 7 34.59 -47.43 -21.29
CA PHE A 7 33.52 -48.34 -21.82
C PHE A 7 32.58 -49.15 -20.89
N ARG A 8 31.28 -48.82 -21.04
CA ARG A 8 30.03 -49.62 -21.11
C ARG A 8 29.71 -50.74 -20.09
N GLY A 9 28.47 -50.67 -19.60
CA GLY A 9 27.42 -51.65 -19.93
C GLY A 9 26.76 -52.39 -18.75
N GLY A 10 25.42 -52.42 -18.73
CA GLY A 10 24.66 -53.32 -17.86
C GLY A 10 23.14 -53.06 -17.83
N LEU A 11 22.40 -53.66 -18.77
CA LEU A 11 20.94 -53.83 -18.74
C LEU A 11 20.61 -55.31 -18.44
N ARG A 12 19.41 -55.53 -17.88
CA ARG A 12 18.58 -56.77 -17.69
C ARG A 12 18.29 -56.96 -16.19
N GLY A 13 17.08 -57.14 -15.68
CA GLY A 13 15.78 -57.47 -16.28
C GLY A 13 15.17 -58.61 -15.45
N ALA A 14 13.98 -58.42 -14.85
CA ALA A 14 13.17 -59.53 -14.35
C ALA A 14 11.68 -59.12 -14.26
N ARG A 15 10.84 -59.85 -15.01
CA ARG A 15 9.37 -59.90 -14.89
C ARG A 15 8.97 -61.15 -14.13
N ALA A 16 7.97 -61.09 -13.26
CA ALA A 16 7.07 -62.20 -12.90
C ALA A 16 5.79 -61.61 -12.27
N ARG A 17 4.65 -61.60 -12.96
CA ARG A 17 3.56 -62.60 -13.03
C ARG A 17 2.54 -62.52 -11.88
N ARG A 18 1.27 -62.53 -12.33
CA ARG A 18 0.00 -62.29 -11.61
C ARG A 18 -0.34 -63.40 -10.63
N GLY A 19 -1.01 -63.04 -9.53
CA GLY A 19 -1.81 -63.93 -8.70
C GLY A 19 -3.12 -63.24 -8.30
N ARG A 20 -4.25 -63.72 -8.83
CA ARG A 20 -5.60 -63.48 -8.33
C ARG A 20 -5.90 -64.47 -7.21
N ARG A 21 -6.60 -64.01 -6.17
CA ARG A 21 -7.50 -64.69 -5.19
C ARG A 21 -7.63 -63.69 -4.03
N SER A 22 -8.74 -63.47 -3.34
CA SER A 22 -10.15 -63.77 -3.43
C SER A 22 -10.78 -62.91 -2.33
N CYS A 23 -12.03 -62.51 -2.50
CA CYS A 23 -12.86 -61.83 -1.51
C CYS A 23 -12.83 -62.54 -0.14
N ALA A 24 -12.63 -61.78 0.93
CA ALA A 24 -13.09 -62.11 2.27
C ALA A 24 -13.71 -60.86 2.89
N VAL A 25 -15.03 -60.90 3.06
CA VAL A 25 -15.84 -59.93 3.78
C VAL A 25 -15.47 -60.01 5.26
N GLY A 26 -14.95 -58.91 5.82
CA GLY A 26 -14.68 -58.74 7.24
C GLY A 26 -15.25 -57.40 7.69
N ARG A 27 -16.39 -57.46 8.38
CA ARG A 27 -17.14 -56.32 8.91
C ARG A 27 -16.81 -56.23 10.40
N GLN A 28 -16.03 -55.25 10.85
CA GLN A 28 -16.19 -54.71 12.20
C GLN A 28 -15.52 -53.35 12.36
N ARG A 29 -16.31 -52.45 12.94
CA ARG A 29 -16.03 -51.08 13.35
C ARG A 29 -15.02 -51.12 14.50
N ASP A 30 -14.12 -50.15 14.57
CA ASP A 30 -14.06 -49.20 15.69
C ASP A 30 -12.91 -48.19 15.51
N LEU A 31 -13.31 -46.92 15.50
CA LEU A 31 -12.70 -45.79 16.21
C LEU A 31 -11.18 -45.60 16.04
N GLY A 32 -10.81 -44.81 15.03
CA GLY A 32 -9.52 -44.13 14.93
C GLY A 32 -9.74 -42.69 14.51
N ASP A 33 -9.34 -41.75 15.36
CA ASP A 33 -9.52 -40.31 15.27
C ASP A 33 -8.99 -39.72 13.96
N HIS A 34 -9.87 -39.56 12.98
CA HIS A 34 -9.67 -38.64 11.88
C HIS A 34 -10.13 -37.26 12.33
N ALA A 35 -9.22 -36.55 12.98
CA ALA A 35 -9.31 -35.11 13.16
C ALA A 35 -9.71 -34.48 11.81
N ALA A 36 -10.95 -33.98 11.76
CA ALA A 36 -11.46 -33.25 10.62
C ALA A 36 -10.46 -32.13 10.27
N PRO A 37 -10.21 -31.84 8.98
CA PRO A 37 -9.38 -30.71 8.62
C PRO A 37 -10.00 -29.47 9.25
N ALA A 38 -9.23 -28.84 10.15
CA ALA A 38 -9.60 -27.62 10.81
C ALA A 38 -10.02 -26.62 9.73
N GLN A 39 -11.30 -26.27 9.73
CA GLN A 39 -11.82 -25.18 8.90
C GLN A 39 -10.94 -23.96 9.18
N PRO A 40 -10.41 -23.26 8.15
CA PRO A 40 -9.64 -22.05 8.38
C PRO A 40 -10.54 -21.09 9.16
N SER A 41 -10.18 -20.88 10.42
CA SER A 41 -10.85 -19.96 11.32
C SER A 41 -10.82 -18.59 10.65
N ARG A 42 -11.99 -18.18 10.17
CA ARG A 42 -12.42 -16.82 9.83
C ARG A 42 -11.31 -15.81 10.08
N ALA A 43 -10.59 -15.45 9.01
CA ALA A 43 -9.69 -14.31 9.01
C ALA A 43 -10.43 -13.16 9.72
N LYS A 44 -9.88 -12.69 10.84
CA LYS A 44 -10.41 -11.53 11.55
C LYS A 44 -10.52 -10.43 10.49
N GLU A 45 -11.75 -10.05 10.18
CA GLU A 45 -12.07 -9.04 9.17
C GLU A 45 -11.21 -7.80 9.47
N CYS A 46 -10.29 -7.46 8.56
CA CYS A 46 -9.54 -6.22 8.64
C CYS A 46 -10.55 -5.08 8.70
N PRO A 47 -10.54 -4.25 9.75
CA PRO A 47 -11.34 -3.05 9.72
C PRO A 47 -10.80 -2.19 8.57
N LEU A 48 -11.71 -1.64 7.79
CA LEU A 48 -11.50 -0.71 6.66
C LEU A 48 -11.53 -1.35 5.25
N THR A 49 -12.69 -1.87 4.88
CA THR A 49 -13.20 -1.76 3.50
C THR A 49 -14.44 -0.87 3.53
N ASP A 50 -14.24 0.43 3.51
CA ASP A 50 -15.32 1.38 3.22
C ASP A 50 -15.35 1.64 1.70
N PRO A 51 -16.37 1.18 0.97
CA PRO A 51 -16.52 1.39 -0.47
C PRO A 51 -16.80 2.85 -0.88
N THR A 52 -16.83 3.81 0.06
CA THR A 52 -16.98 5.25 -0.21
C THR A 52 -15.65 6.01 -0.37
N LEU A 53 -14.56 5.29 -0.68
CA LEU A 53 -13.18 5.79 -0.87
C LEU A 53 -13.10 6.98 -1.87
N THR A 54 -13.32 8.18 -1.33
CA THR A 54 -13.16 9.47 -2.00
C THR A 54 -11.77 10.01 -1.67
N LYS A 55 -10.79 9.78 -2.58
CA LYS A 55 -9.51 10.51 -2.79
C LYS A 55 -8.83 11.16 -1.56
N SER A 56 -8.81 10.54 -0.39
CA SER A 56 -8.38 11.22 0.83
C SER A 56 -7.81 10.24 1.85
N HIS A 57 -6.75 9.55 1.45
CA HIS A 57 -5.87 8.77 2.33
C HIS A 57 -4.40 9.04 2.02
N LEU A 58 -3.55 8.75 2.99
CA LEU A 58 -2.10 8.70 2.86
C LEU A 58 -1.71 7.24 2.62
N PHE A 59 -0.99 6.95 1.55
CA PHE A 59 -0.42 5.63 1.35
C PHE A 59 0.90 5.54 2.13
N ILE A 60 1.13 4.48 2.92
CA ILE A 60 2.41 4.27 3.61
C ILE A 60 3.08 3.01 3.07
N SER A 61 4.19 3.21 2.35
CA SER A 61 5.09 2.14 1.90
C SER A 61 6.16 1.92 2.95
N TYR A 62 6.31 0.68 3.41
CA TYR A 62 7.21 0.32 4.51
C TYR A 62 7.63 -1.16 4.44
N SER A 63 8.69 -1.53 5.15
CA SER A 63 8.99 -2.94 5.39
C SER A 63 8.16 -3.47 6.55
N ARG A 64 7.61 -4.68 6.44
CA ARG A 64 6.83 -5.27 7.55
C ARG A 64 7.62 -5.42 8.85
N ARG A 65 8.95 -5.44 8.77
CA ARG A 65 9.83 -5.45 9.94
C ARG A 65 9.78 -4.14 10.74
N ASP A 66 9.24 -3.09 10.14
CA ASP A 66 9.08 -1.77 10.75
C ASP A 66 7.63 -1.52 11.20
N SER A 67 6.81 -2.58 11.35
CA SER A 67 5.38 -2.48 11.69
C SER A 67 5.13 -1.74 13.00
N ASP A 68 5.98 -1.92 14.01
CA ASP A 68 5.80 -1.25 15.31
C ASP A 68 5.90 0.28 15.17
N PHE A 69 6.84 0.78 14.36
CA PHE A 69 6.95 2.20 14.06
C PHE A 69 5.74 2.68 13.24
N VAL A 70 5.36 1.92 12.22
CA VAL A 70 4.26 2.30 11.32
C VAL A 70 2.91 2.28 12.04
N ASP A 71 2.69 1.38 12.99
CA ASP A 71 1.46 1.32 13.78
C ASP A 71 1.33 2.56 14.68
N ARG A 72 2.42 2.97 15.33
CA ARG A 72 2.47 4.24 16.08
C ARG A 72 2.23 5.45 15.18
N LEU A 73 2.81 5.45 13.99
CA LEU A 73 2.64 6.51 13.00
C LEU A 73 1.17 6.62 12.54
N ILE A 74 0.54 5.49 12.24
CA ILE A 74 -0.87 5.41 11.86
C ILE A 74 -1.75 5.96 12.97
N GLU A 75 -1.52 5.55 14.22
CA GLU A 75 -2.29 6.03 15.37
C GLU A 75 -2.17 7.56 15.54
N ALA A 76 -0.94 8.08 15.44
CA ALA A 76 -0.70 9.51 15.54
C ALA A 76 -1.37 10.31 14.40
N LEU A 77 -1.32 9.82 13.17
CA LEU A 77 -1.99 10.44 12.02
C LEU A 77 -3.53 10.37 12.15
N ALA A 78 -4.06 9.23 12.61
CA ALA A 78 -5.48 9.05 12.87
C ALA A 78 -5.98 10.01 13.96
N GLY A 79 -5.20 10.22 15.02
CA GLY A 79 -5.48 11.22 16.07
C GLY A 79 -5.54 12.67 15.55
N LYS A 80 -5.06 12.92 14.32
CA LYS A 80 -5.14 14.21 13.61
C LYS A 80 -6.21 14.21 12.50
N GLY A 81 -7.04 13.17 12.43
CA GLY A 81 -8.09 13.02 11.42
C GLY A 81 -7.57 12.66 10.02
N LEU A 82 -6.32 12.23 9.90
CA LEU A 82 -5.73 11.79 8.63
C LEU A 82 -5.93 10.29 8.48
N ARG A 83 -6.52 9.89 7.35
CA ARG A 83 -6.72 8.47 7.01
C ARG A 83 -5.48 7.93 6.32
N THR A 84 -5.11 6.70 6.65
CA THR A 84 -3.94 6.01 6.12
C THR A 84 -4.34 4.70 5.44
N TRP A 85 -3.56 4.28 4.46
CA TRP A 85 -3.64 2.98 3.82
C TRP A 85 -2.26 2.32 3.84
N VAL A 86 -2.19 1.05 4.22
CA VAL A 86 -0.94 0.28 4.32
C VAL A 86 -1.11 -1.15 3.79
N ASP A 87 -0.09 -1.70 3.14
CA ASP A 87 -0.07 -3.12 2.76
C ASP A 87 0.51 -3.98 3.89
N ARG A 88 -0.37 -4.62 4.70
CA ARG A 88 0.04 -5.53 5.77
C ARG A 88 0.14 -7.00 5.33
N SER A 89 -0.26 -7.34 4.11
CA SER A 89 -0.50 -8.74 3.74
C SER A 89 0.76 -9.41 3.20
N ALA A 90 1.16 -10.54 3.79
CA ALA A 90 2.07 -11.49 3.15
C ALA A 90 1.50 -11.90 1.79
N ILE A 91 2.26 -11.70 0.71
CA ILE A 91 1.82 -12.00 -0.65
C ILE A 91 1.54 -13.50 -0.74
N VAL A 92 0.29 -13.86 -0.49
CA VAL A 92 -0.31 -15.15 -0.79
C VAL A 92 -1.66 -14.83 -1.44
N GLY A 93 -1.64 -14.29 -2.66
CA GLY A 93 -2.87 -14.11 -3.45
C GLY A 93 -2.86 -13.06 -4.56
N GLY A 94 -2.63 -13.50 -5.80
CA GLY A 94 -3.38 -13.06 -7.00
C GLY A 94 -3.13 -11.67 -7.62
N ALA A 95 -3.54 -11.54 -8.89
CA ALA A 95 -3.51 -10.29 -9.67
C ALA A 95 -4.45 -9.19 -9.13
N VAL A 96 -5.54 -9.59 -8.46
CA VAL A 96 -6.53 -8.68 -7.87
C VAL A 96 -5.91 -7.82 -6.75
N TRP A 97 -5.00 -8.37 -5.94
CA TRP A 97 -4.32 -7.63 -4.87
C TRP A 97 -3.41 -6.53 -5.40
N LYS A 98 -2.64 -6.84 -6.46
CA LYS A 98 -1.77 -5.85 -7.12
C LYS A 98 -2.57 -4.69 -7.72
N ALA A 99 -3.77 -4.95 -8.22
CA ALA A 99 -4.67 -3.90 -8.69
C ALA A 99 -5.08 -2.98 -7.54
N SER A 100 -5.48 -3.53 -6.38
CA SER A 100 -5.86 -2.72 -5.21
C SER A 100 -4.71 -1.84 -4.68
N ILE A 101 -3.47 -2.34 -4.63
CA ILE A 101 -2.29 -1.52 -4.28
C ILE A 101 -2.12 -0.38 -5.29
N THR A 102 -2.21 -0.71 -6.59
CA THR A 102 -2.05 0.27 -7.67
C THR A 102 -3.10 1.38 -7.58
N GLU A 103 -4.36 1.01 -7.34
CA GLU A 103 -5.45 1.97 -7.15
C GLU A 103 -5.27 2.81 -5.89
N ALA A 104 -4.86 2.18 -4.78
CA ALA A 104 -4.59 2.88 -3.54
C ALA A 104 -3.44 3.89 -3.68
N ILE A 105 -2.39 3.57 -4.44
CA ILE A 105 -1.30 4.51 -4.76
C ILE A 105 -1.81 5.61 -5.68
N ARG A 106 -2.51 5.27 -6.77
CA ARG A 106 -3.04 6.25 -7.73
C ARG A 106 -3.94 7.29 -7.06
N ASP A 107 -4.78 6.86 -6.13
CA ASP A 107 -5.84 7.68 -5.54
C ASP A 107 -5.45 8.30 -4.18
N CYS A 108 -4.21 8.10 -3.71
CA CYS A 108 -3.72 8.72 -2.48
C CYS A 108 -3.42 10.21 -2.64
N VAL A 109 -3.53 10.93 -1.53
CA VAL A 109 -3.15 12.35 -1.42
C VAL A 109 -1.63 12.52 -1.38
N ALA A 110 -0.96 11.63 -0.64
CA ALA A 110 0.49 11.60 -0.55
C ALA A 110 0.94 10.15 -0.32
N PHE A 111 2.10 9.84 -0.87
CA PHE A 111 2.81 8.59 -0.71
C PHE A 111 3.92 8.80 0.32
N LEU A 112 3.72 8.26 1.51
CA LEU A 112 4.72 8.23 2.58
C LEU A 112 5.60 7.00 2.36
N ILE A 113 6.91 7.20 2.26
CA ILE A 113 7.87 6.11 2.18
C ILE A 113 8.69 6.05 3.48
N VAL A 114 8.53 4.97 4.23
CA VAL A 114 9.22 4.77 5.50
C VAL A 114 10.58 4.12 5.24
N LEU A 115 11.64 4.80 5.63
CA LEU A 115 13.02 4.47 5.33
C LEU A 115 13.73 3.91 6.57
N SER A 116 14.21 2.69 6.40
CA SER A 116 14.99 1.89 7.34
C SER A 116 15.92 0.96 6.56
N PRO A 117 16.90 0.30 7.21
CA PRO A 117 17.66 -0.76 6.56
C PRO A 117 16.76 -1.88 6.00
N ASN A 118 15.60 -2.12 6.60
CA ASN A 118 14.66 -3.15 6.20
C ASN A 118 13.86 -2.78 4.95
N SER A 119 13.50 -1.51 4.77
CA SER A 119 12.76 -1.05 3.59
C SER A 119 13.69 -0.78 2.40
N SER A 120 14.91 -0.31 2.65
CA SER A 120 15.96 -0.18 1.63
C SER A 120 16.29 -1.54 0.98
N GLY A 121 16.33 -2.62 1.77
CA GLY A 121 16.53 -3.99 1.26
C GLY A 121 15.27 -4.68 0.71
N SER A 122 14.11 -4.01 0.63
CA SER A 122 12.84 -4.61 0.23
C SER A 122 12.67 -4.66 -1.29
N GLU A 123 12.09 -5.74 -1.82
CA GLU A 123 11.76 -5.84 -3.24
C GLU A 123 10.48 -5.08 -3.64
N ASN A 124 9.62 -4.73 -2.68
CA ASN A 124 8.32 -4.12 -2.96
C ASN A 124 8.36 -2.61 -2.87
N VAL A 125 9.08 -2.06 -1.89
CA VAL A 125 9.16 -0.63 -1.62
C VAL A 125 9.63 0.17 -2.86
N PRO A 126 10.69 -0.23 -3.59
CA PRO A 126 11.08 0.44 -4.83
C PRO A 126 10.00 0.37 -5.93
N LYS A 127 9.29 -0.76 -6.05
CA LYS A 127 8.24 -0.92 -7.08
C LYS A 127 7.05 0.00 -6.82
N GLU A 128 6.67 0.14 -5.54
CA GLU A 128 5.62 1.05 -5.10
C GLU A 128 6.04 2.51 -5.28
N LEU A 129 7.30 2.85 -4.98
CA LEU A 129 7.87 4.18 -5.21
C LEU A 129 7.78 4.57 -6.70
N THR A 130 8.27 3.73 -7.61
CA THR A 130 8.17 3.96 -9.06
C THR A 130 6.71 4.12 -9.51
N LEU A 131 5.76 3.43 -8.87
CA LEU A 131 4.34 3.55 -9.19
C LEU A 131 3.76 4.88 -8.70
N ALA A 132 4.15 5.34 -7.51
CA ALA A 132 3.77 6.64 -6.98
C ALA A 132 4.27 7.78 -7.87
N GLU A 133 5.53 7.70 -8.33
CA GLU A 133 6.11 8.65 -9.29
C GLU A 133 5.36 8.68 -10.62
N ARG A 134 5.07 7.50 -11.18
CA ARG A 134 4.30 7.37 -12.42
C ARG A 134 2.93 8.04 -12.31
N HIS A 135 2.30 7.93 -11.15
CA HIS A 135 1.03 8.58 -10.88
C HIS A 135 1.17 10.04 -10.40
N GLN A 136 2.38 10.59 -10.36
CA GLN A 136 2.69 11.95 -9.89
C GLN A 136 2.12 12.19 -8.49
N ARG A 137 2.18 11.18 -7.62
CA ARG A 137 1.79 11.32 -6.23
C ARG A 137 2.89 12.08 -5.49
N PRO A 138 2.55 13.04 -4.61
CA PRO A 138 3.53 13.65 -3.73
C PRO A 138 4.22 12.60 -2.87
N ILE A 139 5.55 12.50 -2.96
CA ILE A 139 6.36 11.55 -2.19
C ILE A 139 6.94 12.28 -0.98
N ILE A 140 6.73 11.72 0.20
CA ILE A 140 7.25 12.26 1.46
C ILE A 140 8.10 11.17 2.13
N PRO A 141 9.43 11.31 2.11
CA PRO A 141 10.33 10.39 2.81
C PRO A 141 10.22 10.56 4.33
N VAL A 142 10.01 9.44 5.02
CA VAL A 142 9.94 9.35 6.49
C VAL A 142 11.10 8.47 6.96
N ARG A 143 12.13 9.08 7.55
CA ARG A 143 13.31 8.33 8.03
C ARG A 143 13.08 7.87 9.46
N CYS A 144 12.77 6.58 9.65
CA CYS A 144 12.56 6.00 10.98
C CYS A 144 13.81 5.37 11.58
N GLU A 145 14.75 4.93 10.74
CA GLU A 145 16.10 4.51 11.12
C GLU A 145 17.11 5.06 10.11
N ASP A 146 18.33 5.35 10.56
CA ASP A 146 19.42 5.72 9.64
C ASP A 146 19.78 4.52 8.76
N CYS A 147 19.74 4.72 7.45
CA CYS A 147 20.06 3.68 6.48
C CYS A 147 20.68 4.25 5.20
N ALA A 148 21.54 3.45 4.57
CA ALA A 148 21.90 3.68 3.17
C ALA A 148 20.69 3.34 2.29
N LEU A 149 20.35 4.23 1.36
CA LEU A 149 19.32 3.98 0.36
C LEU A 149 19.84 2.96 -0.66
N ALA A 150 18.94 2.13 -1.17
CA ALA A 150 19.27 1.26 -2.28
C ALA A 150 19.45 2.09 -3.56
N PRO A 151 20.33 1.68 -4.50
CA PRO A 151 20.56 2.42 -5.74
C PRO A 151 19.28 2.69 -6.55
N ALA A 152 18.29 1.80 -6.45
CA ALA A 152 16.99 1.95 -7.10
C ALA A 152 16.10 3.05 -6.50
N MET A 153 16.46 3.62 -5.35
CA MET A 153 15.72 4.68 -4.65
C MET A 153 16.55 5.96 -4.51
N GLU A 154 17.88 5.88 -4.65
CA GLU A 154 18.78 7.02 -4.47
C GLU A 154 18.42 8.20 -5.36
N TYR A 155 18.19 7.95 -6.65
CA TYR A 155 17.87 8.99 -7.62
C TYR A 155 16.52 9.66 -7.31
N ASP A 156 15.49 8.84 -7.12
CA ASP A 156 14.10 9.24 -6.89
C ASP A 156 13.95 10.09 -5.61
N LEU A 157 14.79 9.84 -4.60
CA LEU A 157 14.73 10.50 -3.30
C LEU A 157 15.77 11.62 -3.11
N ALA A 158 16.73 11.80 -4.02
CA ALA A 158 17.89 12.68 -3.84
C ALA A 158 17.54 14.15 -3.55
N GLU A 159 16.47 14.66 -4.16
CA GLU A 159 16.06 16.07 -4.06
C GLU A 159 14.94 16.31 -3.04
N LEU A 160 14.45 15.25 -2.39
CA LEU A 160 13.33 15.35 -1.47
C LEU A 160 13.81 15.70 -0.06
N GLN A 161 13.01 16.49 0.65
CA GLN A 161 13.24 16.75 2.06
C GLN A 161 12.69 15.60 2.91
N PHE A 162 13.51 15.07 3.80
CA PHE A 162 13.16 13.94 4.66
C PHE A 162 12.55 14.46 5.96
N VAL A 163 11.51 13.78 6.43
CA VAL A 163 11.02 13.94 7.80
C VAL A 163 11.76 12.96 8.69
N ASP A 164 12.55 13.48 9.62
CA ASP A 164 13.44 12.69 10.45
C ASP A 164 12.80 12.29 11.78
N PHE A 165 12.60 10.99 11.98
CA PHE A 165 12.13 10.38 13.22
C PHE A 165 13.27 9.74 14.03
N CYS A 166 14.50 9.72 13.52
CA CYS A 166 15.66 9.15 14.21
C CYS A 166 16.26 10.13 15.22
N GLY A 167 16.46 11.37 14.77
CA GLY A 167 17.14 12.42 15.55
C GLY A 167 16.21 13.28 16.40
N LYS A 168 14.89 13.08 16.35
CA LYS A 168 13.88 13.95 16.96
C LYS A 168 12.91 13.19 17.85
N GLN A 169 12.27 13.92 18.76
CA GLN A 169 11.15 13.37 19.51
C GLN A 169 9.99 13.06 18.57
N PHE A 170 9.28 11.97 18.82
CA PHE A 170 8.24 11.47 17.94
C PHE A 170 7.15 12.51 17.65
N ASP A 171 6.66 13.21 18.67
CA ASP A 171 5.60 14.22 18.51
C ASP A 171 6.04 15.44 17.68
N GLU A 172 7.32 15.82 17.80
CA GLU A 172 7.91 16.90 17.00
C GLU A 172 7.97 16.50 15.52
N ALA A 173 8.49 15.30 15.24
CA ALA A 173 8.57 14.74 13.89
C ALA A 173 7.19 14.55 13.24
N ILE A 174 6.17 14.14 14.02
CA ILE A 174 4.78 14.11 13.58
C ILE A 174 4.29 15.51 13.16
N GLY A 175 4.63 16.55 13.92
CA GLY A 175 4.29 17.93 13.58
C GLY A 175 4.88 18.36 12.23
N GLU A 176 6.13 17.98 11.96
CA GLU A 176 6.79 18.24 10.67
C GLU A 176 6.15 17.46 9.53
N LEU A 177 5.83 16.18 9.75
CA LEU A 177 5.15 15.35 8.76
C LEU A 177 3.80 15.94 8.36
N ILE A 178 3.01 16.41 9.33
CA ILE A 178 1.70 17.04 9.07
C ILE A 178 1.86 18.31 8.23
N ARG A 179 2.89 19.12 8.48
CA ARG A 179 3.18 20.31 7.68
C ARG A 179 3.52 19.93 6.24
N ALA A 180 4.41 18.95 6.05
CA ALA A 180 4.77 18.45 4.72
C ALA A 180 3.54 17.93 3.94
N ILE A 181 2.66 17.17 4.60
CA ILE A 181 1.40 16.71 3.99
C ILE A 181 0.49 17.89 3.63
N GLY A 182 0.40 18.90 4.50
CA GLY A 182 -0.40 20.10 4.26
C GLY A 182 0.08 20.92 3.06
N ASP A 183 1.39 21.06 2.91
CA ASP A 183 2.01 21.78 1.79
C ASP A 183 1.75 21.08 0.45
N GLU A 184 1.83 19.75 0.43
CA GLU A 184 1.53 18.96 -0.78
C GLU A 184 0.04 19.02 -1.15
N LYS A 185 -0.87 18.96 -0.17
CA LYS A 185 -2.30 19.21 -0.39
C LYS A 185 -2.53 20.59 -0.99
N ALA A 186 -1.86 21.63 -0.49
CA ALA A 186 -2.01 22.99 -1.00
C ALA A 186 -1.51 23.12 -2.45
N LYS A 187 -0.42 22.44 -2.81
CA LYS A 187 0.10 22.38 -4.20
C LYS A 187 -0.87 21.64 -5.13
N GLU A 188 -1.45 20.53 -4.69
CA GLU A 188 -2.44 19.77 -5.47
C GLU A 188 -3.70 20.60 -5.76
N VAL A 189 -4.22 21.33 -4.77
CA VAL A 189 -5.37 22.23 -4.96
C VAL A 189 -5.03 23.32 -5.97
N ARG A 190 -3.83 23.90 -5.93
CA ARG A 190 -3.38 24.91 -6.91
C ARG A 190 -3.26 24.34 -8.33
N ARG A 191 -2.72 23.12 -8.48
CA ARG A 191 -2.62 22.44 -9.79
C ARG A 191 -3.99 22.10 -10.36
N SER A 192 -4.91 21.60 -9.52
CA SER A 192 -6.27 21.25 -9.91
C SER A 192 -7.14 22.48 -10.20
N SER A 193 -6.81 23.63 -9.58
CA SER A 193 -7.44 24.93 -9.86
C SER A 193 -6.77 25.67 -11.04
N GLY A 194 -5.75 25.08 -11.66
CA GLY A 194 -5.00 25.62 -12.80
C GLY A 194 -5.71 25.53 -14.15
N GLY A 195 -6.95 25.01 -14.19
CA GLY A 195 -7.87 25.19 -15.31
C GLY A 195 -8.83 26.34 -15.01
N GLN A 196 -8.50 27.55 -15.48
CA GLN A 196 -9.29 28.78 -15.40
C GLN A 196 -9.79 29.16 -13.99
N THR A 197 -8.97 29.89 -13.25
CA THR A 197 -9.43 30.83 -12.21
C THR A 197 -10.23 31.97 -12.83
N SER A 198 -11.47 31.69 -13.28
CA SER A 198 -12.49 32.74 -13.21
C SER A 198 -12.76 32.99 -11.73
N GLN A 199 -12.68 34.26 -11.31
CA GLN A 199 -13.03 34.68 -9.95
C GLN A 199 -14.39 34.09 -9.59
N LEU A 200 -14.39 32.98 -8.84
CA LEU A 200 -15.60 32.35 -8.35
C LEU A 200 -16.21 33.30 -7.33
N GLN A 201 -17.17 34.11 -7.77
CA GLN A 201 -18.00 34.88 -6.86
C GLN A 201 -18.97 33.92 -6.16
N PHE A 202 -19.16 34.12 -4.86
CA PHE A 202 -20.12 33.39 -4.06
C PHE A 202 -21.15 34.37 -3.49
N CYS A 203 -22.39 33.94 -3.36
CA CYS A 203 -23.45 34.74 -2.76
C CYS A 203 -23.21 34.92 -1.26
N ILE A 204 -23.10 36.16 -0.79
CA ILE A 204 -22.93 36.46 0.64
C ILE A 204 -24.10 36.03 1.52
N HIS A 205 -25.29 35.85 0.93
CA HIS A 205 -26.51 35.49 1.66
C HIS A 205 -26.69 33.97 1.82
N CYS A 206 -26.38 33.17 0.79
CA CYS A 206 -26.67 31.72 0.81
C CYS A 206 -25.49 30.82 0.45
N GLY A 207 -24.30 31.40 0.21
CA GLY A 207 -23.08 30.65 -0.12
C GLY A 207 -23.10 29.96 -1.49
N ALA A 208 -24.14 30.15 -2.31
CA ALA A 208 -24.20 29.55 -3.64
C ALA A 208 -23.13 30.15 -4.56
N ARG A 209 -22.52 29.31 -5.39
CA ARG A 209 -21.61 29.73 -6.45
C ARG A 209 -22.39 30.60 -7.46
N ILE A 210 -21.83 31.76 -7.81
CA ILE A 210 -22.39 32.68 -8.79
C ILE A 210 -21.71 32.44 -10.14
N PRO A 211 -22.47 32.08 -11.20
CA PRO A 211 -21.93 32.04 -12.56
C PRO A 211 -21.45 33.43 -13.00
N ALA A 212 -20.33 33.49 -13.72
CA ALA A 212 -19.80 34.75 -14.22
C ALA A 212 -20.84 35.50 -15.07
N GLY A 213 -21.03 36.80 -14.82
CA GLY A 213 -21.98 37.66 -15.54
C GLY A 213 -23.37 37.76 -14.90
N ASN A 214 -23.71 36.94 -13.92
CA ASN A 214 -24.98 37.05 -13.21
C ASN A 214 -24.99 38.25 -12.25
N VAL A 215 -26.08 39.02 -12.28
CA VAL A 215 -26.33 40.15 -11.35
C VAL A 215 -27.23 39.76 -10.16
N PHE A 216 -27.71 38.51 -10.13
CA PHE A 216 -28.51 37.94 -9.05
C PHE A 216 -28.05 36.51 -8.73
N CYS A 217 -28.24 36.10 -7.47
CA CYS A 217 -28.04 34.72 -7.06
C CYS A 217 -29.16 33.82 -7.60
N ILE A 218 -28.79 32.80 -8.37
CA ILE A 218 -29.75 31.81 -8.92
C ILE A 218 -30.42 30.94 -7.86
N ARG A 219 -29.92 30.92 -6.62
CA ARG A 219 -30.48 30.12 -5.52
C ARG A 219 -31.44 30.91 -4.63
N CYS A 220 -31.05 32.10 -4.18
CA CYS A 220 -31.84 32.90 -3.23
C CYS A 220 -32.41 34.19 -3.82
N GLY A 221 -32.15 34.50 -5.09
CA GLY A 221 -32.69 35.68 -5.77
C GLY A 221 -32.07 37.02 -5.35
N VAL A 222 -31.15 37.04 -4.38
CA VAL A 222 -30.54 38.29 -3.92
C VAL A 222 -29.72 38.95 -5.03
N ARG A 223 -29.83 40.27 -5.15
CA ARG A 223 -29.02 41.07 -6.07
C ARG A 223 -27.59 41.13 -5.55
N LEU A 224 -26.62 40.97 -6.44
CA LEU A 224 -25.21 41.03 -6.09
C LEU A 224 -24.76 42.48 -6.17
N GLU A 225 -24.50 43.10 -5.01
CA GLU A 225 -23.88 44.42 -4.93
C GLU A 225 -22.42 44.28 -5.42
N ARG A 226 -22.03 45.11 -6.40
CA ARG A 226 -20.66 45.13 -6.94
C ARG A 226 -19.78 46.01 -6.06
#